data_AF-A0A231VI89-F1
#
_entry.id   AF-A0A231VI89-F1
#
_cell.length_a   1.000
_cell.length_b   1.000
_cell.length_c   1.000
_cell.angle_alpha   90.00
_cell.angle_beta   90.00
_cell.angle_gamma   90.00
#
_symmetry.space_group_name_H-M   'P 1'
#
loop_
_entity.id
_entity.type
_entity.pdbx_description
1 polymer ?
#
loop_
_entity_poly.entity_id
_entity_poly.type
_entity_poly.pdbx_seq_one_letter_code
_entity_poly.pdbx_strand_id
1 'polypeptide(L)' 'MRLCISRSKNAASLYVTKSIYENGRRSTKVVEKLGTYTELKEKLEGQDPIEWAKKYIEKLNKKEK' A
#
# COMPACT_ATOMS: atom_id res chain seq x y z
N MET A 1 1.12 6.39 -7.31
CA MET A 1 0.88 5.14 -6.55
C MET A 1 -0.40 5.25 -5.72
N ARG A 2 -1.04 4.10 -5.39
CA ARG A 2 -2.28 3.99 -4.58
C ARG A 2 -2.19 2.85 -3.58
N LEU A 3 -2.92 2.97 -2.47
CA LEU A 3 -3.04 1.92 -1.45
C LEU A 3 -3.96 0.81 -1.96
N CYS A 4 -3.50 -0.43 -1.91
CA CYS A 4 -4.31 -1.61 -2.14
C CYS A 4 -4.36 -2.43 -0.85
N ILE A 5 -5.56 -2.78 -0.41
CA ILE A 5 -5.77 -3.60 0.78
C ILE A 5 -6.38 -4.92 0.33
N SER A 6 -5.61 -5.99 0.44
CA SER A 6 -6.12 -7.35 0.22
C SER A 6 -6.64 -7.89 1.54
N ARG A 7 -7.94 -8.17 1.60
CA ARG A 7 -8.59 -8.67 2.81
C ARG A 7 -8.94 -10.14 2.62
N SER A 8 -8.62 -10.95 3.62
CA SER A 8 -9.10 -12.32 3.79
C SER A 8 -9.98 -12.38 5.05
N LYS A 9 -10.55 -13.56 5.33
CA LYS A 9 -11.39 -13.78 6.51
C LYS A 9 -10.68 -13.42 7.83
N ASN A 10 -9.36 -13.61 7.89
CA ASN A 10 -8.57 -13.51 9.13
C ASN A 10 -7.46 -12.43 9.07
N ALA A 11 -7.17 -11.84 7.92
CA ALA A 11 -6.05 -10.92 7.77
C ALA A 11 -6.33 -9.84 6.71
N ALA A 12 -5.72 -8.66 6.90
CA ALA A 12 -5.70 -7.61 5.89
C ALA A 12 -4.24 -7.28 5.57
N SER A 13 -3.83 -7.43 4.31
CA SER A 13 -2.50 -7.09 3.82
C SER A 13 -2.54 -5.77 3.05
N LEU A 14 -1.60 -4.87 3.34
CA LEU A 14 -1.48 -3.57 2.70
C LEU A 14 -0.34 -3.58 1.66
N TYR A 15 -0.63 -3.05 0.49
CA TYR A 15 0.29 -2.99 -0.65
C TYR A 15 0.28 -1.59 -1.27
N VAL A 16 1.46 -1.14 -1.70
CA VAL A 16 1.60 0.02 -2.57
C VAL A 16 1.56 -0.47 -4.02
N THR A 17 0.62 0.06 -4.80
CA THR A 17 0.46 -0.33 -6.21
C THR A 17 0.56 0.89 -7.11
N LYS A 18 1.08 0.70 -8.33
CA LYS A 18 1.07 1.74 -9.36
C LYS A 18 0.44 1.22 -10.65
N SER A 19 -0.27 2.11 -11.33
CA SER A 19 -0.74 1.83 -12.69
C SER A 19 0.44 1.99 -13.64
N ILE A 20 0.66 1.00 -14.50
CA ILE A 20 1.63 1.03 -15.58
C ILE A 20 0.90 0.77 -16.90
N TYR A 21 1.42 1.33 -17.99
CA TYR A 21 1.02 0.94 -19.34
C TYR A 21 2.08 -0.01 -19.87
N GLU A 22 1.67 -1.24 -20.16
CA GLU A 22 2.53 -2.27 -20.71
C GLU A 22 1.83 -2.88 -21.92
N ASN A 23 2.50 -2.89 -23.08
CA ASN A 23 1.97 -3.43 -24.34
C ASN A 23 0.58 -2.90 -24.72
N GLY A 24 0.38 -1.58 -24.58
CA GLY A 24 -0.90 -0.93 -24.90
C GLY A 24 -2.06 -1.24 -23.93
N ARG A 25 -1.82 -1.99 -22.85
CA ARG A 25 -2.81 -2.29 -21.81
C ARG A 25 -2.42 -1.63 -20.49
N ARG A 26 -3.43 -1.14 -19.77
CA ARG A 26 -3.25 -0.61 -18.42
C ARG A 26 -3.22 -1.77 -17.42
N SER A 27 -2.07 -1.98 -16.81
CA SER A 27 -1.85 -3.00 -15.79
C SER A 27 -1.56 -2.36 -14.42
N THR A 28 -1.73 -3.13 -13.35
CA THR A 28 -1.37 -2.69 -11.99
C THR A 28 -0.17 -3.49 -11.53
N LYS A 29 0.92 -2.80 -11.18
CA LYS A 29 2.12 -3.42 -10.62
C LYS A 29 2.20 -3.13 -9.13
N VAL A 30 2.50 -4.16 -8.34
CA VAL A 30 2.82 -4.01 -6.92
C VAL A 30 4.24 -3.43 -6.84
N VAL A 31 4.37 -2.29 -6.18
CA VAL A 31 5.65 -1.60 -5.96
C VAL A 31 6.29 -2.11 -4.67
N GLU A 32 5.51 -2.17 -3.60
CA GLU A 32 5.99 -2.51 -2.26
C GLU A 32 4.89 -3.19 -1.45
N LYS A 33 5.26 -4.18 -0.64
CA LYS A 33 4.37 -4.81 0.35
C LYS A 33 4.66 -4.20 1.71
N LEU A 34 3.69 -3.49 2.27
CA LEU A 34 3.84 -2.80 3.56
C LEU A 34 3.77 -3.77 4.74
N GLY A 35 2.95 -4.82 4.63
CA GLY A 35 2.74 -5.81 5.69
C GLY A 35 1.26 -6.06 5.95
N THR A 36 0.96 -6.82 6.98
CA THR A 36 -0.42 -7.00 7.45
C THR A 36 -0.82 -5.87 8.39
N TYR A 37 -2.13 -5.64 8.48
CA TYR A 37 -2.71 -4.65 9.38
C TYR A 37 -2.30 -4.90 10.83
N THR A 38 -2.29 -6.17 11.27
CA THR A 38 -1.90 -6.54 12.63
C THR A 38 -0.44 -6.20 12.91
N GLU A 39 0.48 -6.61 12.03
CA GLU A 39 1.92 -6.29 12.16
C GLU A 39 2.17 -4.79 12.17
N LEU A 40 1.48 -4.04 11.30
CA LEU A 40 1.64 -2.60 11.23
C LEU A 40 1.03 -1.92 12.47
N LYS A 41 -0.08 -2.43 13.00
CA LYS A 41 -0.70 -1.90 14.21
C LYS A 41 0.20 -2.06 15.43
N GLU A 42 0.88 -3.20 15.53
CA GLU A 42 1.88 -3.47 16.58
C GLU A 42 3.10 -2.56 16.43
N LYS A 43 3.63 -2.41 15.21
CA LYS A 43 4.79 -1.55 14.93
C LYS A 43 4.52 -0.06 15.13
N LEU A 44 3.29 0.38 14.92
CA LEU A 44 2.89 1.78 14.99
C LEU A 44 2.29 2.15 16.35
N GLU A 45 2.42 1.28 17.36
CA GLU A 45 2.06 1.54 18.77
C GLU A 45 0.67 2.19 18.95
N GLY A 46 -0.32 1.74 18.17
CA GLY A 46 -1.70 2.23 18.27
C GLY A 46 -2.11 3.26 17.20
N GLN A 47 -1.22 3.67 16.30
CA GLN A 47 -1.63 4.45 15.12
C GLN A 47 -2.36 3.58 14.10
N ASP A 48 -3.32 4.17 13.36
CA ASP A 48 -4.03 3.47 12.28
C ASP A 48 -3.06 3.13 11.12
N PRO A 49 -2.80 1.83 10.84
CA PRO A 49 -1.95 1.40 9.73
C PRO A 49 -2.38 1.94 8.37
N ILE A 50 -3.68 2.15 8.17
CA ILE A 50 -4.23 2.64 6.89
C ILE A 50 -3.84 4.11 6.69
N GLU A 51 -3.95 4.92 7.73
CA GLU A 51 -3.60 6.34 7.67
C GLU A 51 -2.08 6.51 7.48
N TRP A 52 -1.28 5.73 8.21
CA TRP A 52 0.17 5.67 8.01
C TRP A 52 0.52 5.27 6.57
N ALA A 53 -0.11 4.22 6.03
CA ALA A 53 0.14 3.76 4.68
C ALA A 53 -0.25 4.81 3.62
N LYS A 54 -1.36 5.55 3.82
CA LYS A 54 -1.73 6.67 2.94
C LYS A 54 -0.66 7.77 2.94
N LYS A 55 -0.21 8.20 4.13
CA LYS A 55 0.86 9.22 4.27
C LYS A 55 2.17 8.75 3.64
N TYR A 56 2.52 7.47 3.80
CA TYR A 56 3.69 6.88 3.18
C TYR A 56 3.61 6.92 1.64
N ILE A 57 2.46 6.54 1.08
CA ILE A 57 2.23 6.59 -0.37
C ILE A 57 2.24 8.02 -0.91
N GLU A 58 1.69 8.99 -0.19
CA GLU A 58 1.78 10.39 -0.58
C GLU A 58 3.23 10.88 -0.62
N LYS A 59 4.06 10.49 0.36
CA LYS A 59 5.49 10.79 0.34
C LYS A 59 6.19 10.15 -0.85
N LEU A 60 5.88 8.88 -1.16
CA LEU A 60 6.41 8.21 -2.35
C LEU A 60 6.00 8.93 -3.65
N ASN A 61 4.74 9.30 -3.78
CA ASN A 61 4.23 10.03 -4.95
C ASN A 61 4.89 11.40 -5.12
N LYS A 62 5.19 12.10 -4.02
CA LYS A 62 5.92 13.38 -4.06
C LYS A 62 7.38 13.20 -4.49
N LYS A 63 8.01 12.08 -4.14
CA LYS A 63 9.40 11.76 -4.54
C LYS A 63 9.51 11.24 -5.97
N GLU A 64 8.50 10.55 -6.49
CA GLU A 64 8.44 10.08 -7.89
C GLU A 64 8.10 11.23 -8.88
N LYS A 65 7.84 12.45 -8.38
CA LYS A 65 7.48 13.63 -9.18
C LYS A 65 8.72 14.37 -9.67
#